data_AF-A0A960WFL7-F1
#
_entry.id   AF-A0A960WFL7-F1
#
_cell.length_a   1.000
_cell.length_b   1.000
_cell.length_c   1.000
_cell.angle_alpha   90.00
_cell.angle_beta   90.00
_cell.angle_gamma   90.00
#
_symmetry.space_group_name_H-M   'P 1'
#
loop_
_entity.id
_entity.type
_entity.pdbx_description
1 polymer ?
#
loop_
_entity_poly.entity_id
_entity_poly.type
_entity_poly.pdbx_seq_one_letter_code
_entity_poly.pdbx_strand_id
1 'polypeptide(L)'
;MKVTYTQPDNVELIGELFIRYDAGFSRERALEKLKQDAADCGADGLILTETRTSDSYWNLTQGDANYSTTTRAKAYEITTIMYRYRRE
;
A
#
# COMPACT_ATOMS: atom_id res chain seq x y z
N MET A 1 -4.71 11.59 -10.20
CA MET A 1 -4.48 11.18 -8.80
C MET A 1 -3.16 11.75 -8.30
N LYS A 2 -3.19 12.66 -7.33
CA LYS A 2 -1.96 13.25 -6.73
C LYS A 2 -1.53 12.44 -5.51
N VAL A 3 -0.23 12.22 -5.33
CA VAL A 3 0.32 11.63 -4.09
C VAL A 3 1.17 12.68 -3.39
N THR A 4 0.91 12.95 -2.12
CA THR A 4 1.61 13.95 -1.31
C THR A 4 2.10 13.35 0.00
N TYR A 5 3.10 13.97 0.63
CA TYR A 5 3.54 13.62 1.99
C TYR A 5 2.87 14.51 3.05
N THR A 6 2.15 15.54 2.62
CA THR A 6 1.45 16.49 3.46
C THR A 6 0.00 16.61 3.00
N GLN A 7 -0.90 16.82 3.95
CA GLN A 7 -2.30 17.08 3.66
C GLN A 7 -2.44 18.44 2.95
N PRO A 8 -3.09 18.52 1.77
CA PRO A 8 -3.40 19.80 1.14
C PRO A 8 -4.48 20.57 1.90
N ASP A 9 -4.53 21.89 1.71
CA ASP A 9 -5.61 22.72 2.26
C ASP A 9 -6.95 22.44 1.55
N ASN A 10 -8.06 22.66 2.25
CA ASN A 10 -9.43 22.49 1.75
C ASN A 10 -9.77 21.09 1.22
N VAL A 11 -9.31 20.05 1.91
CA VAL A 11 -9.63 18.66 1.60
C VAL A 11 -10.50 18.01 2.68
N GLU A 12 -11.20 16.96 2.30
CA GLU A 12 -11.87 16.03 3.21
C GLU A 12 -11.18 14.67 3.10
N LEU A 13 -10.85 14.09 4.26
CA LEU A 13 -10.29 12.74 4.33
C LEU A 13 -11.42 11.73 4.19
N ILE A 14 -11.32 10.82 3.23
CA ILE A 14 -12.42 9.92 2.86
C ILE A 14 -12.15 8.46 3.23
N GLY A 15 -10.94 8.14 3.68
CA GLY A 15 -10.58 6.82 4.17
C GLY A 15 -9.09 6.55 4.11
N GLU A 16 -8.71 5.32 4.45
CA GLU A 16 -7.33 4.86 4.44
C GLU A 16 -7.20 3.67 3.48
N LEU A 17 -6.09 3.60 2.75
CA LEU A 17 -5.69 2.45 1.97
C LEU A 17 -4.37 1.90 2.48
N PHE A 18 -4.25 0.59 2.38
CA PHE A 18 -3.06 -0.13 2.79
C PHE A 18 -2.69 -1.14 1.71
N ILE A 19 -1.39 -1.23 1.42
CA ILE A 19 -0.85 -2.29 0.57
C ILE A 19 0.41 -2.87 1.20
N ARG A 20 0.49 -4.20 1.19
CA ARG A 20 1.70 -4.95 1.51
C ARG A 20 2.23 -5.60 0.25
N TYR A 21 3.53 -5.47 0.02
CA TYR A 21 4.20 -6.02 -1.15
C TYR A 21 5.56 -6.61 -0.78
N ASP A 22 6.05 -7.56 -1.56
CA ASP A 22 7.33 -8.24 -1.32
C ASP A 22 8.43 -7.72 -2.25
N ALA A 23 9.64 -8.25 -2.11
CA ALA A 23 10.78 -7.88 -2.96
C ALA A 23 10.58 -8.16 -4.46
N GLY A 24 9.61 -9.00 -4.85
CA GLY A 24 9.27 -9.26 -6.25
C GLY A 24 8.37 -8.19 -6.86
N PHE A 25 7.83 -7.29 -6.04
CA PHE A 25 6.91 -6.24 -6.43
C PHE A 25 7.52 -4.87 -6.11
N SER A 26 7.69 -4.01 -7.12
CA SER A 26 8.33 -2.71 -6.88
C SER A 26 7.42 -1.77 -6.09
N ARG A 27 8.03 -0.89 -5.28
CA ARG A 27 7.33 0.20 -4.60
C ARG A 27 6.48 1.03 -5.56
N GLU A 28 7.00 1.28 -6.77
CA GLU A 28 6.29 2.04 -7.80
C GLU A 28 5.01 1.34 -8.22
N ARG A 29 5.05 0.02 -8.44
CA ARG A 29 3.87 -0.76 -8.78
C ARG A 29 2.84 -0.78 -7.65
N ALA A 30 3.29 -0.80 -6.40
CA ALA A 30 2.41 -0.67 -5.24
C ALA A 30 1.74 0.70 -5.16
N LEU A 31 2.47 1.78 -5.46
CA LEU A 31 1.90 3.12 -5.53
C LEU A 31 0.91 3.27 -6.69
N GLU A 32 1.20 2.70 -7.86
CA GLU A 32 0.25 2.71 -8.99
C GLU A 32 -1.04 1.97 -8.63
N LYS A 33 -0.95 0.83 -7.96
CA LYS A 33 -2.13 0.11 -7.48
C LYS A 33 -2.94 0.93 -6.46
N LEU A 34 -2.27 1.53 -5.47
CA LEU A 34 -2.92 2.41 -4.50
C LEU A 34 -3.60 3.61 -5.18
N LYS A 35 -2.98 4.22 -6.19
CA LYS A 35 -3.59 5.32 -6.95
C LYS A 35 -4.84 4.85 -7.70
N GLN A 36 -4.83 3.63 -8.24
CA GLN A 36 -5.99 3.09 -8.93
C GLN A 36 -7.12 2.81 -7.94
N ASP A 37 -6.82 2.16 -6.80
CA ASP A 37 -7.81 1.88 -5.76
C ASP A 37 -8.41 3.17 -5.18
N ALA A 38 -7.57 4.19 -4.98
CA ALA A 38 -8.04 5.50 -4.54
C ALA A 38 -8.97 6.15 -5.57
N ALA A 39 -8.69 5.98 -6.87
CA ALA A 39 -9.53 6.53 -7.93
C ALA A 39 -10.89 5.83 -7.98
N ASP A 40 -10.89 4.51 -7.80
CA ASP A 40 -12.11 3.71 -7.74
C ASP A 40 -12.97 4.09 -6.52
N CYS A 41 -12.35 4.54 -5.42
CA CYS A 41 -13.04 5.11 -4.26
C CYS A 41 -13.47 6.58 -4.43
N GLY A 42 -13.19 7.21 -5.58
CA GLY A 42 -13.53 8.62 -5.83
C GLY A 42 -12.62 9.63 -5.12
N ALA A 43 -11.40 9.24 -4.76
CA ALA A 43 -10.40 10.16 -4.21
C ALA A 43 -9.82 11.06 -5.30
N ASP A 44 -9.49 12.30 -4.93
CA ASP A 44 -8.71 13.21 -5.79
C ASP A 44 -7.19 13.00 -5.58
N GLY A 45 -6.80 12.52 -4.40
CA GLY A 45 -5.42 12.22 -4.07
C GLY A 45 -5.22 11.35 -2.83
N LEU A 46 -3.95 11.08 -2.56
CA LEU A 46 -3.44 10.25 -1.49
C LEU A 46 -2.38 11.01 -0.70
N ILE A 47 -2.44 10.91 0.62
CA ILE A 47 -1.38 11.34 1.54
C ILE A 47 -0.62 10.10 1.99
N LEU A 48 0.67 10.04 1.72
CA LEU A 48 1.53 8.93 2.13
C LEU A 48 1.93 9.14 3.60
N THR A 49 1.52 8.24 4.48
CA THR A 49 1.71 8.40 5.94
C THR A 49 2.86 7.56 6.47
N GLU A 50 2.97 6.31 6.03
CA GLU A 50 3.98 5.41 6.58
C GLU A 50 4.46 4.38 5.55
N THR A 51 5.77 4.11 5.58
CA THR A 51 6.36 2.97 4.90
C THR A 51 7.11 2.11 5.90
N ARG A 52 6.64 0.88 6.15
CA ARG A 52 7.32 -0.08 7.03
C ARG A 52 7.94 -1.20 6.24
N THR A 53 9.05 -1.74 6.73
CA THR A 53 9.57 -3.04 6.31
C THR A 53 9.17 -4.07 7.34
N SER A 54 8.40 -5.08 6.94
CA SER A 54 8.05 -6.22 7.78
C SER A 54 8.80 -7.47 7.32
N ASP A 55 9.32 -8.24 8.27
CA ASP A 55 9.80 -9.59 7.97
C ASP A 55 8.59 -10.43 7.57
N SER A 56 8.59 -10.94 6.34
CA SER A 56 7.56 -11.87 5.87
C SER A 56 8.09 -13.29 5.87
N TYR A 57 7.34 -14.14 6.55
CA TYR A 57 7.54 -15.57 6.57
C TYR A 57 6.51 -16.19 5.63
N TRP A 58 6.96 -16.61 4.44
CA TRP A 58 6.14 -17.42 3.56
C TRP A 58 6.47 -18.88 3.81
N ASN A 59 5.48 -19.64 4.28
CA ASN A 59 5.58 -21.10 4.33
C ASN A 59 5.20 -21.64 2.96
N LEU A 60 6.20 -21.94 2.14
CA LEU A 60 5.99 -22.73 0.95
C LEU A 60 5.72 -24.16 1.40
N THR A 61 4.45 -24.55 1.45
CA THR A 61 4.09 -25.95 1.65
C THR A 61 4.15 -26.61 0.27
N GLN A 62 5.33 -27.10 -0.13
CA GLN A 62 5.36 -28.08 -1.22
C GLN A 62 4.77 -29.39 -0.70
N GLY A 63 4.04 -30.12 -1.55
CA GLY A 63 3.18 -31.26 -1.22
C GLY A 63 3.85 -32.50 -0.59
N ASP A 64 5.06 -32.37 -0.07
CA ASP A 64 5.72 -33.37 0.76
C ASP A 64 5.78 -32.85 2.20
N ALA A 65 5.08 -33.54 3.10
CA ALA A 65 4.77 -33.15 4.48
C ALA A 65 5.98 -32.92 5.43
N ASN A 66 7.21 -32.88 4.92
CA ASN A 66 8.44 -32.81 5.71
C ASN A 66 9.41 -31.68 5.29
N TYR A 67 9.04 -30.79 4.36
CA TYR A 67 9.91 -29.67 3.95
C TYR A 67 9.19 -28.33 4.08
N SER A 68 9.33 -27.70 5.25
CA SER A 68 8.96 -26.31 5.48
C SER A 68 10.19 -25.43 5.26
N THR A 69 10.41 -24.95 4.03
CA THR A 69 11.38 -23.87 3.80
C THR A 69 10.71 -22.54 4.12
N THR A 70 10.99 -22.03 5.31
CA THR A 70 10.67 -20.64 5.66
C THR A 70 11.63 -19.71 4.93
N THR A 71 11.24 -19.23 3.75
CA THR A 71 12.02 -18.22 3.04
C THR A 71 11.75 -16.87 3.67
N ARG A 72 12.76 -16.26 4.31
CA ARG A 72 12.67 -14.89 4.82
C ARG A 72 12.64 -13.94 3.63
N ALA A 73 11.46 -13.44 3.30
CA ALA A 73 11.29 -12.39 2.30
C ALA A 73 11.07 -11.07 3.03
N LYS A 74 11.73 -10.00 2.60
CA LYS A 74 11.36 -8.66 3.06
C LYS A 74 10.01 -8.30 2.44
N ALA A 75 9.04 -7.93 3.27
CA ALA A 75 7.89 -7.18 2.78
C ALA A 75 8.00 -5.72 3.17
N TYR A 76 7.25 -4.95 2.42
CA TYR A 76 7.11 -3.53 2.53
C TYR A 76 5.62 -3.24 2.64
N GLU A 77 5.29 -2.29 3.49
CA GLU A 77 3.94 -1.87 3.77
C GLU A 77 3.85 -0.38 3.50
N ILE A 78 2.83 0.04 2.75
CA ILE A 78 2.51 1.45 2.54
C ILE A 78 1.10 1.68 3.05
N THR A 79 0.97 2.64 3.95
CA THR A 79 -0.31 3.18 4.38
C THR A 79 -0.50 4.56 3.76
N THR A 80 -1.68 4.82 3.24
CA THR A 80 -2.06 6.11 2.68
C THR A 80 -3.44 6.55 3.17
N ILE A 81 -3.62 7.86 3.31
CA ILE A 81 -4.94 8.47 3.57
C ILE A 81 -5.46 9.03 2.25
N MET A 82 -6.66 8.62 1.86
CA MET A 82 -7.36 9.19 0.70
C MET A 82 -8.00 10.52 1.06
N TYR A 83 -7.95 11.47 0.12
CA TYR A 83 -8.63 12.75 0.27
C TYR A 83 -9.38 13.15 -1.01
N ARG A 84 -10.41 13.97 -0.82
CA ARG A 84 -11.12 14.70 -1.89
C ARG A 84 -11.05 16.20 -1.65
N TYR A 85 -11.03 17.01 -2.70
CA TYR A 85 -11.17 18.46 -2.56
C TYR A 85 -12.62 18.80 -2.23
N ARG A 86 -12.82 19.71 -1.26
CA ARG A 86 -14.14 20.26 -1.02
C ARG A 86 -14.50 21.15 -2.21
N ARG A 87 -15.63 20.86 -2.86
CA ARG A 87 -16.18 21.75 -3.88
C ARG A 87 -16.85 22.90 -3.15
N GLU A 88 -16.37 24.11 -3.42
CA GLU A 88 -17.00 25.37 -2.97
C GLU A 88 -18.35 25.57 -3.64
#